data_AF-A0A961SFP9-F1
#
_entry.id   AF-A0A961SFP9-F1
#
_cell.length_a   1.000
_cell.length_b   1.000
_cell.length_c   1.000
_cell.angle_alpha   90.00
_cell.angle_beta   90.00
_cell.angle_gamma   90.00
#
_symmetry.space_group_name_H-M   'P 1'
#
loop_
_entity.id
_entity.type
_entity.pdbx_description
1 polymer ?
#
loop_
_entity_poly.entity_id
_entity_poly.type
_entity_poly.pdbx_seq_one_letter_code
_entity_poly.pdbx_strand_id
1 'polypeptide(L)' 'MSESPIVDHNAVEIVRKHVQKGDTIFIGQNHVGCAKIKIRHGPMRLLTKRLEVNADTLDEIKSMLRGSH' A
#
# COMPACT_ATOMS: atom_id res chain seq x y z
N MET A 1 19.33 4.86 18.99
CA MET A 1 18.30 3.89 18.58
C MET A 1 17.43 4.62 17.58
N SER A 2 17.55 4.30 16.29
CA SER A 2 16.81 5.00 15.24
C SER A 2 15.39 4.44 15.18
N GLU A 3 14.45 5.12 15.82
CA GLU A 3 13.01 4.86 15.67
C GLU A 3 12.67 4.92 14.17
N SER A 4 12.18 3.81 13.66
CA SER A 4 11.77 3.68 12.26
C SER A 4 10.54 4.57 12.05
N PRO A 5 10.58 5.56 11.14
CA PRO A 5 9.54 6.57 11.07
C PRO A 5 8.26 5.96 10.51
N ILE A 6 7.22 5.97 11.33
CA ILE A 6 5.80 6.21 10.99
C ILE A 6 5.54 6.10 9.47
N VAL A 7 5.38 4.86 8.98
CA VAL A 7 5.22 4.50 7.56
C VAL A 7 3.76 4.69 7.11
N ASP A 8 2.98 5.51 7.80
CA ASP A 8 1.52 5.48 7.70
C ASP A 8 0.98 6.46 6.65
N HIS A 9 1.24 7.76 6.79
CA HIS A 9 0.72 8.78 5.86
C HIS A 9 1.27 8.64 4.43
N ASN A 10 2.53 8.21 4.29
CA ASN A 10 3.15 8.08 2.98
C ASN A 10 2.65 6.83 2.21
N ALA A 11 2.09 5.83 2.92
CA ALA A 11 1.63 4.59 2.28
C ALA A 11 0.45 4.84 1.34
N VAL A 12 -0.52 5.66 1.74
CA VAL A 12 -1.69 5.99 0.92
C VAL A 12 -1.27 6.71 -0.36
N GLU A 13 -0.41 7.72 -0.24
CA GLU A 13 0.12 8.43 -1.41
C GLU A 13 0.93 7.54 -2.35
N ILE A 14 1.77 6.64 -1.79
CA ILE A 14 2.51 5.67 -2.58
C ILE A 14 1.55 4.78 -3.36
N VAL A 15 0.54 4.20 -2.70
CA VAL A 15 -0.44 3.35 -3.37
C VAL A 15 -1.21 4.13 -4.42
N ARG A 16 -1.67 5.36 -4.12
CA ARG A 16 -2.34 6.25 -5.08
C ARG A 16 -1.51 6.44 -6.37
N LYS A 17 -0.23 6.80 -6.22
CA LYS A 17 0.68 7.03 -7.36
C LYS A 17 0.85 5.78 -8.22
N HIS A 18 0.90 4.61 -7.62
CA HIS A 18 1.03 3.33 -8.34
C HIS A 18 -0.28 2.93 -9.03
N VAL A 19 -1.43 3.14 -8.39
CA VAL A 19 -2.75 2.92 -9.00
C VAL A 19 -2.93 3.79 -10.24
N GLN A 20 -2.59 5.08 -10.16
CA GLN A 20 -2.65 6.00 -11.31
C GLN A 20 -1.75 5.58 -12.48
N LYS A 21 -0.66 4.85 -12.22
CA LYS A 21 0.24 4.29 -13.24
C LYS A 21 -0.25 2.98 -13.85
N GLY A 22 -1.35 2.41 -13.35
CA GLY A 22 -1.85 1.09 -13.75
C GLY A 22 -1.04 -0.07 -13.16
N ASP A 23 -0.27 0.18 -12.09
CA ASP A 23 0.47 -0.86 -11.39
C ASP A 23 -0.50 -1.78 -10.61
N THR A 24 -0.07 -3.02 -10.35
CA THR A 24 -0.91 -3.99 -9.65
C THR A 24 -0.66 -3.94 -8.15
N ILE A 25 -1.73 -3.72 -7.36
CA ILE A 25 -1.70 -3.68 -5.90
C ILE A 25 -2.27 -4.98 -5.34
N PHE A 26 -1.52 -5.63 -4.45
CA PHE A 26 -1.94 -6.79 -3.67
C PHE A 26 -2.02 -6.40 -2.20
N ILE A 27 -3.12 -6.75 -1.55
CA ILE A 27 -3.36 -6.45 -0.13
C ILE A 27 -3.45 -7.78 0.62
N GLY A 28 -2.54 -8.01 1.56
CA GLY A 28 -2.59 -9.12 2.50
C GLY A 28 -2.93 -8.60 3.88
N GLN A 29 -4.04 -9.04 4.47
CA GLN A 29 -4.44 -8.64 5.81
C GLN A 29 -3.97 -9.69 6.83
N ASN A 30 -3.24 -9.28 7.87
CA ASN A 30 -2.88 -10.17 8.97
C ASN A 30 -3.92 -10.02 10.09
N HIS A 31 -4.14 -11.09 10.87
CA HIS A 31 -5.10 -11.09 12.00
C HIS A 31 -4.71 -10.15 13.16
N VAL A 32 -3.52 -9.55 13.14
CA VAL A 32 -2.91 -8.80 14.26
C VAL A 32 -3.02 -7.27 14.07
N GLY A 33 -4.02 -6.78 13.33
CA GLY A 33 -4.26 -5.34 13.17
C GLY A 33 -3.31 -4.60 12.21
N CYS A 34 -2.39 -5.32 11.56
CA CYS A 34 -1.54 -4.78 10.49
C CYS A 34 -1.86 -5.48 9.15
N ALA A 35 -1.68 -4.75 8.05
CA ALA A 35 -1.77 -5.29 6.71
C ALA A 35 -0.50 -5.04 5.91
N LYS A 36 -0.20 -5.97 5.01
CA LYS A 36 0.93 -5.92 4.09
C LYS A 36 0.42 -5.58 2.71
N ILE A 37 0.88 -4.47 2.16
CA ILE A 37 0.59 -4.06 0.79
C ILE A 37 1.79 -4.38 -0.08
N LYS A 38 1.56 -5.08 -1.18
CA LYS A 38 2.57 -5.46 -2.16
C LYS A 38 2.20 -4.85 -3.51
N ILE A 39 3.07 -4.02 -4.04
CA ILE A 39 2.89 -3.29 -5.28
C ILE A 39 3.85 -3.88 -6.32
N ARG A 40 3.32 -4.41 -7.41
CA ARG A 40 4.13 -4.83 -8.56
C ARG A 40 4.16 -3.72 -9.60
N HIS A 41 5.36 -3.24 -9.93
CA HIS A 41 5.57 -2.10 -10.83
C HIS A 41 6.77 -2.31 -11.76
N GLY A 42 6.97 -1.39 -12.71
CA GLY A 42 8.12 -1.37 -13.62
C GLY A 42 8.00 -2.29 -14.84
N PRO A 43 9.06 -2.37 -15.68
CA PRO A 43 9.03 -3.17 -16.91
C PRO A 43 8.78 -4.64 -16.58
N MET A 44 7.83 -5.25 -17.29
CA MET A 44 7.37 -6.63 -17.06
C MET A 44 6.85 -6.92 -15.63
N ARG A 45 6.53 -5.90 -14.81
CA ARG A 45 6.06 -6.07 -13.41
C ARG A 45 7.04 -6.84 -12.51
N LEU A 46 8.34 -6.77 -12.80
CA LEU A 46 9.40 -7.47 -12.06
C LEU A 46 9.75 -6.80 -10.74
N LEU A 47 9.50 -5.49 -10.61
CA LEU A 47 9.78 -4.77 -9.37
C LEU A 47 8.62 -4.93 -8.41
N THR A 48 8.95 -5.18 -7.14
CA THR A 48 7.96 -5.32 -6.08
C THR A 48 8.31 -4.42 -4.92
N LYS A 49 7.41 -3.50 -4.58
CA LYS A 49 7.47 -2.71 -3.35
C LYS A 49 6.56 -3.34 -2.30
N ARG A 50 7.01 -3.43 -1.04
CA ARG A 50 6.24 -3.97 0.07
C ARG A 50 6.12 -2.88 1.14
N LEU A 51 4.92 -2.69 1.66
CA LEU A 51 4.58 -1.77 2.73
C LEU A 51 3.85 -2.55 3.81
N GLU A 52 4.07 -2.18 5.07
CA GLU A 52 3.25 -2.62 6.18
C GLU A 52 2.51 -1.39 6.71
N VAL A 53 1.20 -1.51 6.87
CA VAL A 53 0.30 -0.44 7.28
C VAL A 53 -0.57 -0.94 8.42
N ASN A 54 -1.03 -0.04 9.29
CA ASN A 54 -2.04 -0.38 10.28
C ASN A 54 -3.44 -0.55 9.65
N ALA A 55 -4.42 -0.90 10.47
CA ALA A 55 -5.79 -1.09 10.05
C ALA A 55 -6.44 0.21 9.52
N ASP A 56 -6.17 1.37 10.14
CA ASP A 56 -6.73 2.67 9.73
C ASP A 56 -6.24 3.08 8.33
N THR A 57 -4.94 3.05 8.08
CA THR A 57 -4.34 3.34 6.77
C THR A 57 -4.77 2.32 5.72
N LEU A 58 -4.96 1.06 6.11
CA LEU A 58 -5.52 0.06 5.21
C LEU A 58 -6.95 0.42 4.78
N ASP A 59 -7.79 0.87 5.71
CA ASP A 59 -9.17 1.25 5.43
C ASP A 59 -9.22 2.45 4.48
N GLU A 60 -8.36 3.45 4.71
CA GLU A 60 -8.22 4.61 3.81
C GLU A 60 -7.80 4.18 2.40
N ILE A 61 -6.82 3.27 2.28
CA ILE A 61 -6.37 2.73 0.98
C ILE A 61 -7.50 1.96 0.29
N LYS A 62 -8.27 1.14 1.02
CA LYS A 62 -9.42 0.42 0.47
C LYS A 62 -10.50 1.40 0.00
N SER A 63 -10.80 2.44 0.77
CA SER A 63 -11.76 3.49 0.42
C SER A 63 -11.34 4.21 -0.87
N MET A 64 -10.08 4.61 -0.97
CA MET A 64 -9.51 5.22 -2.18
C MET A 64 -9.63 4.30 -3.40
N LEU A 65 -9.30 3.01 -3.26
CA LEU A 65 -9.38 2.04 -4.35
C LEU A 65 -10.83 1.79 -4.81
N ARG A 66 -11.80 1.87 -3.89
CA ARG A 66 -13.23 1.70 -4.19
C ARG A 66 -13.86 2.93 -4.83
N GLY A 67 -13.43 4.14 -4.47
CA GLY A 67 -13.99 5.41 -4.94
C GLY A 67 -13.57 5.84 -6.35
N SER A 68 -12.91 4.98 -7.14
CA SER A 68 -12.44 5.30 -8.50
C SER A 68 -13.38 4.82 -9.61
N HIS A 69 -14.70 4.78 -9.36
CA HIS A 69 -15.71 4.23 -10.27
C HIS A 69 -16.78 5.25 -10.67
#